data_AF-A0A9D2NV36-F1
#
_entry.id   AF-A0A9D2NV36-F1
#
_cell.length_a   1.000
_cell.length_b   1.000
_cell.length_c   1.000
_cell.angle_alpha   90.00
_cell.angle_beta   90.00
_cell.angle_gamma   90.00
#
_symmetry.space_group_name_H-M   'P 1'
#
loop_
_entity.id
_entity.type
_entity.pdbx_description
1 polymer ?
#
loop_
_entity_poly.entity_id
_entity_poly.type
_entity_poly.pdbx_seq_one_letter_code
_entity_poly.pdbx_strand_id
1 'polypeptide(L)'
;MLAKLIGGALSYAPRKIIIDGKTIFNPGEELLKEQGYKDVETTEAPTVSTQTQQAVPSWTEQEDKIVQTWEVKPAQPDPTAALQEMQTQAVLAQIAESEDKTLGIQCMALFPTYVQDKQHDAGEVATCPETGYPYECMTAYDGTVQQDWTIDNRTLWKPWHSRKAEYALPWEQPTGAHDMYKAGEYMIWTDGTAKKCIQDTNFSPEEYSQAWEDA
;
A
#
# COMPACT_ATOMS: atom_id res chain seq x y z
N MET A 1 28.75 23.08 22.88
CA MET A 1 28.24 21.86 23.55
C MET A 1 29.22 20.73 23.26
N LEU A 2 29.46 19.83 24.22
CA LEU A 2 30.37 18.70 24.05
C LEU A 2 29.61 17.42 23.69
N ALA A 3 30.11 16.64 22.73
CA ALA A 3 29.51 15.38 22.31
C ALA A 3 30.55 14.36 21.83
N LYS A 4 30.10 13.12 21.61
CA LYS A 4 30.83 12.05 20.93
C LYS A 4 30.04 11.58 19.72
N LEU A 5 30.73 10.97 18.76
CA LEU A 5 30.08 10.17 17.72
C LEU A 5 30.04 8.70 18.14
N ILE A 6 28.83 8.15 18.23
CA ILE A 6 28.59 6.74 18.56
C ILE A 6 27.76 6.15 17.43
N GLY A 7 28.34 5.24 16.64
CA GLY A 7 27.66 4.64 15.49
C GLY A 7 27.20 5.66 14.44
N GLY A 8 27.92 6.78 14.29
CA GLY A 8 27.55 7.88 13.39
C GLY A 8 26.50 8.85 13.95
N ALA A 9 25.96 8.61 15.14
CA ALA A 9 25.02 9.50 15.81
C ALA A 9 25.72 10.36 16.87
N LEU A 10 25.28 11.62 16.98
CA LEU A 10 25.77 12.55 18.00
C LEU A 10 25.22 12.17 19.38
N SER A 11 26.11 11.95 20.34
CA SER A 11 25.79 11.65 21.74
C SER A 11 26.35 12.73 22.66
N TYR A 12 25.48 13.58 23.20
CA TYR A 12 25.88 14.70 24.04
C TYR A 12 26.49 14.26 25.38
N ALA A 13 27.38 15.10 25.91
CA ALA A 13 27.98 14.91 27.22
C ALA A 13 26.91 14.69 28.30
N PRO A 14 26.95 13.57 29.04
CA PRO A 14 25.99 13.27 30.07
C PRO A 14 26.27 14.11 31.33
N ARG A 15 25.23 14.35 32.13
CA ARG A 15 25.37 15.03 33.44
C ARG A 15 26.08 14.19 34.51
N LYS A 16 26.41 12.93 34.20
CA LYS A 16 27.09 11.99 35.08
C LYS A 16 28.03 11.13 34.25
N ILE A 17 29.27 10.98 34.72
CA ILE A 17 30.24 10.01 34.20
C ILE A 17 30.78 9.14 35.34
N ILE A 18 31.32 7.98 34.98
CA ILE A 18 31.97 7.06 35.91
C ILE A 18 33.42 6.91 35.46
N ILE A 19 34.35 7.25 36.35
CA ILE A 19 35.80 7.10 36.13
C ILE A 19 36.35 6.34 37.35
N ASP A 20 37.06 5.24 37.10
CA ASP A 20 37.66 4.39 38.15
C ASP A 20 36.69 4.00 39.27
N GLY A 21 35.44 3.68 38.91
CA GLY A 21 34.39 3.30 39.85
C GLY A 21 33.80 4.46 40.67
N LYS A 22 34.28 5.69 40.49
CA LYS A 22 33.73 6.90 41.13
C LYS A 22 32.74 7.59 40.20
N THR A 23 31.60 7.98 40.77
CA THR A 23 30.61 8.80 40.06
C THR A 23 30.99 10.27 40.14
N ILE A 24 31.10 10.92 38.99
CA ILE A 24 31.32 12.36 38.88
C ILE A 24 30.05 12.98 38.31
N PHE A 25 29.45 13.89 39.08
CA PHE A 25 28.28 14.65 38.68
C PHE A 25 28.69 15.98 38.08
N ASN A 26 28.00 16.40 37.02
CA ASN A 26 28.28 17.63 36.27
C ASN A 26 29.78 17.80 35.97
N PRO A 27 30.40 16.83 35.27
CA PRO A 27 31.82 16.88 34.95
C PRO A 27 32.17 18.18 34.20
N GLY A 28 33.32 18.77 34.56
CA GLY A 28 33.84 19.94 33.85
C GLY A 28 34.27 19.60 32.42
N GLU A 29 34.43 20.63 31.60
CA GLU A 29 34.76 20.46 30.17
C GLU A 29 36.09 19.75 29.94
N GLU A 30 37.14 20.07 30.70
CA GLU A 30 38.44 19.41 30.59
C GLU A 30 38.31 17.90 30.81
N LEU A 31 37.60 17.50 31.87
CA LEU A 31 37.36 16.09 32.18
C LEU A 31 36.54 15.40 31.08
N LEU A 32 35.54 16.08 30.53
CA LEU A 32 34.78 15.56 29.38
C LEU A 32 35.67 15.39 28.14
N LYS A 33 36.56 16.33 27.86
CA LYS A 33 37.53 16.25 26.76
C LYS A 33 38.52 15.11 26.94
N GLU A 34 39.01 14.88 28.16
CA GLU A 34 39.83 13.70 28.51
C GLU A 34 39.08 12.38 28.29
N GLN A 35 37.76 12.37 28.52
CA GLN A 35 36.93 11.22 28.20
C GLN A 35 36.60 11.11 26.70
N GLY A 36 37.09 12.01 25.84
CA GLY A 36 36.89 11.99 24.40
C GLY A 36 35.66 12.72 23.89
N TYR A 37 35.01 13.56 24.71
CA TYR A 37 33.98 14.47 24.21
C TYR A 37 34.60 15.68 23.51
N LYS A 38 34.04 16.08 22.38
CA LYS A 38 34.55 17.14 21.50
C LYS A 38 33.54 18.27 21.35
N ASP A 39 34.02 19.47 21.01
CA ASP A 39 33.15 20.61 20.73
C ASP A 39 32.29 20.34 19.49
N VAL A 40 31.01 20.71 19.53
CA VAL A 40 30.09 20.54 18.40
C VAL A 40 29.89 21.86 17.67
N GLU A 41 30.18 21.86 16.38
CA GLU A 41 29.95 22.99 15.48
C GLU A 41 28.75 22.68 14.57
N THR A 42 27.72 23.53 14.61
CA THR A 42 26.49 23.40 13.82
C THR A 42 26.41 24.49 12.76
N THR A 43 25.83 24.16 11.61
CA THR A 43 25.60 25.09 10.50
C THR A 43 24.13 25.08 10.11
N GLU A 44 23.65 26.17 9.51
CA GLU A 44 22.27 26.21 9.01
C GLU A 44 22.04 25.18 7.90
N ALA A 45 20.82 24.62 7.85
CA ALA A 45 20.44 23.72 6.79
C ALA A 45 20.47 24.45 5.43
N PRO A 46 20.95 23.81 4.36
CA PRO A 46 20.83 24.36 3.02
C PRO A 46 19.34 24.50 2.65
N THR A 47 19.02 25.55 1.89
CA THR A 47 17.69 25.71 1.31
C THR A 47 17.44 24.60 0.30
N VAL A 48 16.41 23.77 0.55
CA VAL A 48 15.99 22.68 -0.33
C VAL A 48 14.51 22.79 -0.67
N SER A 49 14.07 22.20 -1.78
CA SER A 49 12.65 22.06 -2.09
C SER A 49 12.04 21.02 -1.16
N THR A 50 11.27 21.44 -0.16
CA THR A 50 10.67 20.52 0.83
C THR A 50 9.66 19.53 0.23
N GLN A 51 9.20 19.76 -1.00
CA GLN A 51 8.33 18.83 -1.73
C GLN A 51 9.09 17.62 -2.29
N THR A 52 10.37 17.77 -2.60
CA THR A 52 11.16 16.74 -3.30
C THR A 52 12.42 16.35 -2.55
N GLN A 53 12.85 17.16 -1.58
CA GLN A 53 14.12 17.03 -0.88
C GLN A 53 13.98 17.35 0.60
N GLN A 54 14.92 16.82 1.37
CA GLN A 54 15.16 17.16 2.77
C GLN A 54 16.66 17.26 3.00
N ALA A 55 17.09 18.20 3.83
CA ALA A 55 18.46 18.27 4.32
C ALA A 55 18.54 17.49 5.63
N VAL A 56 19.30 16.39 5.63
CA VAL A 56 19.49 15.54 6.81
C VAL A 56 20.85 15.86 7.44
N PRO A 57 20.91 16.18 8.74
CA PRO A 57 22.18 16.45 9.40
C PRO A 57 23.02 15.17 9.48
N SER A 58 24.29 15.30 9.14
CA SER A 58 25.34 14.29 9.30
C SER A 58 26.49 14.90 10.10
N TRP A 59 27.35 14.06 10.66
CA TRP A 59 28.38 14.51 11.60
C TRP A 59 29.73 13.92 11.21
N THR A 60 30.72 14.79 11.09
CA THR A 60 32.10 14.40 10.80
C THR A 60 32.96 14.71 12.02
N GLU A 61 33.67 13.69 12.51
CA GLU A 61 34.64 13.87 13.59
C GLU A 61 35.95 14.47 13.06
N GLN A 62 36.41 15.56 13.67
CA GLN A 62 37.72 16.15 13.47
C GLN A 62 38.56 15.96 14.77
N GLU A 63 39.78 16.49 14.79
CA GLU A 63 40.72 16.28 15.92
C GLU A 63 40.15 16.80 17.25
N ASP A 64 39.64 18.04 17.27
CA ASP A 64 39.17 18.76 18.46
C ASP A 64 37.64 18.97 18.50
N LYS A 65 36.96 18.74 17.37
CA LYS A 65 35.53 19.05 17.20
C LYS A 65 34.78 18.02 16.37
N ILE A 66 33.45 18.06 16.49
CA ILE A 66 32.50 17.36 15.62
C ILE A 66 31.76 18.42 14.82
N VAL A 67 31.83 18.33 13.50
CA VAL A 67 31.25 19.33 12.60
C VAL A 67 29.99 18.76 11.93
N GLN A 68 28.91 19.53 11.98
CA GLN A 68 27.69 19.24 11.25
C GLN A 68 27.91 19.44 9.75
N THR A 69 27.50 18.44 8.98
CA THR A 69 27.37 18.49 7.53
C THR A 69 25.93 18.16 7.15
N TRP A 70 25.53 18.46 5.91
CA TRP A 70 24.16 18.22 5.45
C TRP A 70 24.18 17.29 4.24
N GLU A 71 23.35 16.25 4.31
CA GLU A 71 23.09 15.35 3.19
C GLU A 71 21.71 15.67 2.62
N VAL A 72 21.64 16.05 1.34
CA VAL A 72 20.37 16.29 0.67
C VAL A 72 19.83 14.96 0.18
N LYS A 73 18.71 14.52 0.76
CA LYS A 73 17.99 13.28 0.38
C LYS A 73 16.67 13.62 -0.28
N PRO A 74 16.06 12.69 -1.04
CA PRO A 74 14.65 12.79 -1.40
C PRO A 74 13.80 13.03 -0.16
N ALA A 75 12.77 13.87 -0.27
CA ALA A 75 11.80 14.04 0.80
C ALA A 75 11.22 12.68 1.20
N GLN A 76 11.13 12.39 2.51
CA GLN A 76 10.30 11.27 2.94
C GLN A 76 8.83 11.62 2.64
N PRO A 77 8.00 10.62 2.32
CA PRO A 77 6.56 10.84 2.30
C PRO A 77 6.11 11.39 3.65
N ASP A 78 5.19 12.34 3.62
CA ASP A 78 4.60 12.88 4.83
C ASP A 78 4.02 11.73 5.68
N PRO A 79 4.36 11.62 6.99
CA PRO A 79 3.91 10.50 7.82
C PRO A 79 2.38 10.37 7.89
N THR A 80 1.65 11.48 7.76
CA THR A 80 0.18 11.47 7.71
C THR A 80 -0.30 10.91 6.38
N ALA A 81 0.29 11.33 5.26
CA ALA A 81 -0.02 10.81 3.94
C ALA A 81 0.27 9.30 3.85
N ALA A 82 1.41 8.85 4.36
CA ALA A 82 1.75 7.42 4.41
C ALA A 82 0.74 6.62 5.24
N LEU A 83 0.32 7.15 6.40
CA LEU A 83 -0.71 6.52 7.22
C LEU A 83 -2.08 6.47 6.51
N GLN A 84 -2.46 7.54 5.82
CA GLN A 84 -3.70 7.59 5.03
C GLN A 84 -3.70 6.57 3.89
N GLU A 85 -2.57 6.41 3.20
CA GLU A 85 -2.41 5.41 2.15
C GLU A 85 -2.55 3.99 2.72
N MET A 86 -1.87 3.68 3.82
CA MET A 86 -2.02 2.40 4.51
C MET A 86 -3.46 2.12 4.96
N GLN A 87 -4.15 3.14 5.50
CA GLN A 87 -5.55 3.02 5.89
C GLN A 87 -6.46 2.78 4.68
N THR A 88 -6.22 3.46 3.57
CA THR A 88 -6.97 3.28 2.33
C THR A 88 -6.80 1.86 1.79
N GLN A 89 -5.56 1.36 1.72
CA GLN A 89 -5.28 0.00 1.29
C GLN A 89 -5.95 -1.04 2.21
N ALA A 90 -5.92 -0.83 3.52
CA ALA A 90 -6.58 -1.71 4.48
C ALA A 90 -8.11 -1.74 4.31
N VAL A 91 -8.74 -0.60 4.01
CA VAL A 91 -10.19 -0.53 3.73
C VAL A 91 -10.51 -1.24 2.41
N LEU A 92 -9.72 -1.02 1.35
CA LEU A 92 -9.93 -1.71 0.07
C LEU A 92 -9.77 -3.22 0.20
N ALA A 93 -8.81 -3.70 1.01
CA ALA A 93 -8.66 -5.13 1.30
C ALA A 93 -9.89 -5.70 2.01
N GLN A 94 -10.45 -5.00 3.01
CA GLN A 94 -11.69 -5.43 3.68
C GLN A 94 -12.88 -5.47 2.72
N ILE A 95 -12.99 -4.49 1.82
CA ILE A 95 -14.01 -4.49 0.76
C ILE A 95 -13.80 -5.66 -0.19
N ALA A 96 -12.56 -5.94 -0.56
CA ALA A 96 -12.20 -7.07 -1.43
C ALA A 96 -12.52 -8.43 -0.81
N GLU A 97 -12.38 -8.59 0.51
CA GLU A 97 -12.70 -9.83 1.22
C GLU A 97 -14.21 -10.02 1.48
N SER A 98 -15.02 -8.96 1.34
CA SER A 98 -16.47 -9.04 1.52
C SER A 98 -17.10 -10.04 0.53
N GLU A 99 -18.04 -10.87 1.00
CA GLU A 99 -18.88 -11.67 0.10
C GLU A 99 -19.87 -10.81 -0.69
N ASP A 100 -20.27 -9.67 -0.14
CA ASP A 100 -21.07 -8.68 -0.85
C ASP A 100 -20.14 -7.68 -1.55
N LYS A 101 -19.99 -7.82 -2.87
CA LYS A 101 -19.15 -6.94 -3.68
C LYS A 101 -19.81 -5.60 -4.03
N THR A 102 -21.07 -5.36 -3.63
CA THR A 102 -21.80 -4.14 -4.00
C THR A 102 -21.05 -2.87 -3.62
N LEU A 103 -20.52 -2.78 -2.40
CA LEU A 103 -19.78 -1.59 -1.97
C LEU A 103 -18.51 -1.40 -2.83
N GLY A 104 -17.80 -2.50 -3.11
CA GLY A 104 -16.60 -2.47 -3.94
C GLY A 104 -16.87 -2.04 -5.37
N ILE A 105 -17.96 -2.50 -5.97
CA ILE A 105 -18.39 -2.06 -7.31
C ILE A 105 -18.79 -0.57 -7.27
N GLN A 106 -19.54 -0.13 -6.25
CA GLN A 106 -19.93 1.27 -6.09
C GLN A 106 -18.72 2.21 -6.03
N CYS A 107 -17.61 1.78 -5.42
CA CYS A 107 -16.37 2.53 -5.34
C CYS A 107 -15.24 1.97 -6.24
N MET A 108 -15.57 1.32 -7.36
CA MET A 108 -14.58 0.57 -8.17
C MET A 108 -13.40 1.42 -8.65
N ALA A 109 -13.60 2.72 -8.86
CA ALA A 109 -12.56 3.67 -9.25
C ALA A 109 -11.43 3.85 -8.20
N LEU A 110 -11.60 3.34 -6.98
CA LEU A 110 -10.56 3.33 -5.95
C LEU A 110 -9.61 2.14 -6.07
N PHE A 111 -10.00 1.08 -6.79
CA PHE A 111 -9.13 -0.08 -6.99
C PHE A 111 -8.08 0.21 -8.08
N PRO A 112 -6.86 -0.35 -7.94
CA PRO A 112 -5.83 -0.21 -8.96
C PRO A 112 -6.29 -0.70 -10.33
N THR A 113 -5.90 0.01 -11.39
CA THR A 113 -6.03 -0.50 -12.75
C THR A 113 -5.04 -1.63 -12.98
N TYR A 114 -5.47 -2.67 -13.71
CA TYR A 114 -4.63 -3.80 -14.07
C TYR A 114 -3.33 -3.37 -14.78
N VAL A 115 -2.23 -4.05 -14.45
CA VAL A 115 -0.92 -3.87 -15.06
C VAL A 115 -0.35 -5.24 -15.39
N GLN A 116 -0.09 -5.52 -16.67
CA GLN A 116 0.42 -6.82 -17.13
C GLN A 116 1.81 -7.15 -16.57
N ASP A 117 2.72 -6.18 -16.58
CA ASP A 117 4.15 -6.41 -16.31
C ASP A 117 4.47 -6.44 -14.80
N LYS A 118 3.78 -7.28 -14.03
CA LYS A 118 4.09 -7.54 -12.62
C LYS A 118 3.68 -8.93 -12.17
N GLN A 119 4.10 -9.28 -10.95
CA GLN A 119 3.53 -10.39 -10.21
C GLN A 119 2.08 -10.07 -9.81
N HIS A 120 1.17 -10.98 -10.11
CA HIS A 120 -0.20 -10.99 -9.63
C HIS A 120 -0.37 -12.08 -8.56
N ASP A 121 -1.08 -11.73 -7.49
CA ASP A 121 -1.34 -12.63 -6.38
C ASP A 121 -2.80 -13.11 -6.40
N ALA A 122 -3.05 -14.32 -5.89
CA ALA A 122 -4.41 -14.80 -5.70
C ALA A 122 -5.12 -13.93 -4.63
N GLY A 123 -6.35 -13.51 -4.93
CA GLY A 123 -7.12 -12.53 -4.16
C GLY A 123 -6.84 -11.07 -4.55
N GLU A 124 -5.90 -10.80 -5.45
CA GLU A 124 -5.69 -9.44 -5.96
C GLU A 124 -6.96 -8.93 -6.66
N VAL A 125 -7.31 -7.67 -6.41
CA VAL A 125 -8.39 -6.98 -7.12
C VAL A 125 -7.81 -5.90 -8.01
N ALA A 126 -8.21 -5.89 -9.28
CA ALA A 126 -7.83 -4.88 -10.24
C ALA A 126 -9.01 -4.50 -11.14
N THR A 127 -9.01 -3.27 -11.65
CA THR A 127 -9.98 -2.83 -12.65
C THR A 127 -9.46 -3.09 -14.06
N CYS A 128 -10.32 -3.61 -14.95
CA CYS A 128 -10.00 -3.76 -16.37
C CYS A 128 -9.78 -2.37 -17.00
N PRO A 129 -8.67 -2.14 -17.74
CA PRO A 129 -8.38 -0.82 -18.32
C PRO A 129 -9.43 -0.33 -19.32
N GLU A 130 -10.13 -1.24 -20.00
CA GLU A 130 -11.12 -0.92 -21.02
C GLU A 130 -12.50 -0.58 -20.42
N THR A 131 -12.94 -1.37 -19.43
CA THR A 131 -14.30 -1.27 -18.87
C THR A 131 -14.34 -0.53 -17.53
N GLY A 132 -13.23 -0.50 -16.81
CA GLY A 132 -13.16 -0.03 -15.42
C GLY A 132 -13.74 -1.01 -14.40
N TYR A 133 -14.21 -2.20 -14.82
CA TYR A 133 -14.85 -3.15 -13.93
C TYR A 133 -13.86 -3.93 -13.08
N PRO A 134 -14.19 -4.20 -11.80
CA PRO A 134 -13.32 -4.93 -10.90
C PRO A 134 -13.37 -6.44 -11.15
N TYR A 135 -12.19 -7.05 -11.20
CA TYR A 135 -11.98 -8.49 -11.23
C TYR A 135 -11.07 -8.91 -10.08
N GLU A 136 -11.25 -10.14 -9.61
CA GLU A 136 -10.42 -10.78 -8.60
C GLU A 136 -9.58 -11.90 -9.23
N CYS A 137 -8.26 -11.84 -9.02
CA CYS A 137 -7.33 -12.86 -9.46
C CYS A 137 -7.51 -14.13 -8.62
N MET A 138 -7.78 -15.25 -9.26
CA MET A 138 -8.02 -16.54 -8.63
C MET A 138 -6.74 -17.36 -8.49
N THR A 139 -5.79 -17.18 -9.39
CA THR A 139 -4.54 -17.94 -9.43
C THR A 139 -3.36 -17.00 -9.63
N ALA A 140 -2.41 -16.99 -8.70
CA ALA A 140 -1.22 -16.15 -8.80
C ALA A 140 -0.36 -16.51 -10.03
N TYR A 141 0.20 -15.49 -10.69
CA TYR A 141 1.07 -15.65 -11.85
C TYR A 141 2.03 -14.46 -12.02
N ASP A 142 3.17 -14.71 -12.66
CA ASP A 142 4.09 -13.64 -13.05
C ASP A 142 3.71 -13.14 -14.45
N GLY A 143 3.07 -11.98 -14.51
CA GLY A 143 2.63 -11.36 -15.75
C GLY A 143 3.79 -10.87 -16.63
N THR A 144 5.00 -10.73 -16.08
CA THR A 144 6.22 -10.46 -16.87
C THR A 144 6.64 -11.67 -17.71
N VAL A 145 6.30 -12.89 -17.25
CA VAL A 145 6.60 -14.17 -17.91
C VAL A 145 5.43 -14.64 -18.77
N GLN A 146 4.20 -14.60 -18.23
CA GLN A 146 2.99 -15.12 -18.87
C GLN A 146 2.23 -13.98 -19.57
N GLN A 147 2.79 -13.46 -20.66
CA GLN A 147 2.26 -12.27 -21.35
C GLN A 147 0.87 -12.47 -21.99
N ASP A 148 0.48 -13.71 -22.30
CA ASP A 148 -0.86 -14.03 -22.82
C ASP A 148 -1.93 -14.16 -21.71
N TRP A 149 -1.52 -14.10 -20.44
CA TRP A 149 -2.42 -14.18 -19.29
C TRP A 149 -2.79 -12.76 -18.86
N THR A 150 -3.92 -12.29 -19.39
CA THR A 150 -4.45 -10.94 -19.15
C THR A 150 -5.65 -10.97 -18.20
N ILE A 151 -6.11 -9.78 -17.77
CA ILE A 151 -7.33 -9.62 -16.96
C ILE A 151 -8.59 -10.18 -17.63
N ASP A 152 -8.61 -10.30 -18.95
CA ASP A 152 -9.75 -10.86 -19.69
C ASP A 152 -9.81 -12.39 -19.62
N ASN A 153 -8.76 -13.05 -19.12
CA ASN A 153 -8.75 -14.49 -18.96
C ASN A 153 -9.62 -14.91 -17.76
N ARG A 154 -10.85 -15.32 -18.05
CA ARG A 154 -11.86 -15.71 -17.06
C ARG A 154 -11.52 -16.91 -16.18
N THR A 155 -10.53 -17.71 -16.58
CA THR A 155 -10.02 -18.81 -15.73
C THR A 155 -9.02 -18.32 -14.68
N LEU A 156 -8.52 -17.09 -14.82
CA LEU A 156 -7.60 -16.43 -13.91
C LEU A 156 -8.28 -15.29 -13.16
N TRP A 157 -9.17 -14.54 -13.80
CA TRP A 157 -9.80 -13.35 -13.24
C TRP A 157 -11.32 -13.51 -13.25
N LYS A 158 -11.94 -13.50 -12.07
CA LYS A 158 -13.40 -13.55 -11.93
C LYS A 158 -13.98 -12.15 -11.73
N PRO A 159 -15.09 -11.79 -12.40
CA PRO A 159 -15.77 -10.53 -12.21
C PRO A 159 -16.42 -10.51 -10.82
N TRP A 160 -16.64 -9.31 -10.32
CA TRP A 160 -17.49 -9.10 -9.16
C TRP A 160 -18.95 -8.94 -9.57
N HIS A 161 -19.84 -9.39 -8.69
CA HIS A 161 -21.28 -9.22 -8.88
C HIS A 161 -21.89 -8.45 -7.72
N SER A 162 -22.77 -7.52 -8.03
CA SER A 162 -23.48 -6.72 -7.04
C SER A 162 -24.72 -7.45 -6.54
N ARG A 163 -25.08 -7.28 -5.27
CA ARG A 163 -26.41 -7.61 -4.71
C ARG A 163 -27.44 -6.48 -4.84
N LYS A 164 -27.18 -5.51 -5.72
CA LYS A 164 -28.09 -4.41 -6.08
C LYS A 164 -28.10 -4.19 -7.59
N ALA A 165 -29.31 -4.11 -8.17
CA ALA A 165 -29.52 -3.85 -9.59
C ALA A 165 -28.84 -2.56 -10.11
N GLU A 166 -28.81 -1.50 -9.29
CA GLU A 166 -28.17 -0.21 -9.64
C GLU A 166 -26.67 -0.36 -9.97
N TYR A 167 -26.00 -1.35 -9.39
CA TYR A 167 -24.57 -1.63 -9.60
C TYR A 167 -24.35 -2.98 -10.29
N ALA A 168 -25.36 -3.48 -11.00
CA ALA A 168 -25.21 -4.69 -11.79
C ALA A 168 -24.19 -4.45 -12.93
N LEU A 169 -23.25 -5.37 -13.08
CA LEU A 169 -22.29 -5.37 -14.18
C LEU A 169 -22.84 -6.24 -15.33
N PRO A 170 -22.35 -6.07 -16.57
CA PRO A 170 -22.73 -6.93 -17.68
C PRO A 170 -22.56 -8.41 -17.36
N TRP A 171 -23.45 -9.24 -17.92
CA TRP A 171 -23.32 -10.68 -17.84
C TRP A 171 -21.97 -11.13 -18.39
N GLU A 172 -21.32 -12.01 -17.65
CA GLU A 172 -20.21 -12.76 -18.16
C GLU A 172 -20.29 -14.23 -17.75
N GLN A 173 -20.01 -15.13 -18.70
CA GLN A 173 -20.12 -16.56 -18.50
C GLN A 173 -19.17 -17.05 -17.38
N PRO A 174 -19.70 -17.67 -16.30
CA PRO A 174 -18.86 -18.33 -15.30
C PRO A 174 -18.09 -19.51 -15.89
N THR A 175 -16.87 -19.73 -15.41
CA THR A 175 -16.00 -20.83 -15.81
C THR A 175 -16.17 -22.07 -14.92
N GLY A 176 -16.79 -21.92 -13.75
CA GLY A 176 -17.11 -23.04 -12.88
C GLY A 176 -17.77 -22.63 -11.57
N ALA A 177 -17.50 -23.39 -10.51
CA ALA A 177 -18.13 -23.16 -9.21
C ALA A 177 -17.57 -21.96 -8.44
N HIS A 178 -16.36 -21.54 -8.75
CA HIS A 178 -15.62 -20.50 -8.03
C HIS A 178 -15.96 -19.07 -8.47
N ASP A 179 -16.59 -18.91 -9.64
CA ASP A 179 -17.03 -17.64 -10.22
C ASP A 179 -18.51 -17.65 -10.62
N MET A 180 -19.28 -18.63 -10.14
CA MET A 180 -20.72 -18.69 -10.35
C MET A 180 -21.44 -17.48 -9.72
N TYR A 181 -22.56 -17.09 -10.29
CA TYR A 181 -23.46 -16.11 -9.67
C TYR A 181 -24.10 -16.71 -8.42
N LYS A 182 -24.14 -15.93 -7.33
CA LYS A 182 -24.78 -16.29 -6.07
C LYS A 182 -26.21 -15.79 -5.99
N ALA A 183 -27.05 -16.49 -5.24
CA ALA A 183 -28.40 -16.03 -4.98
C ALA A 183 -28.41 -14.61 -4.39
N GLY A 184 -29.21 -13.73 -4.99
CA GLY A 184 -29.30 -12.31 -4.67
C GLY A 184 -28.36 -11.41 -5.48
N GLU A 185 -27.47 -11.95 -6.31
CA GLU A 185 -26.61 -11.15 -7.20
C GLU A 185 -27.35 -10.73 -8.48
N TYR A 186 -26.90 -9.64 -9.08
CA TYR A 186 -27.50 -9.02 -10.26
C TYR A 186 -26.48 -8.90 -11.39
N MET A 187 -26.99 -8.97 -12.61
CA MET A 187 -26.24 -8.69 -13.84
C MET A 187 -27.11 -7.94 -14.84
N ILE A 188 -26.47 -7.27 -15.80
CA ILE A 188 -27.13 -6.70 -16.98
C ILE A 188 -27.01 -7.73 -18.11
N TRP A 189 -28.15 -8.25 -18.54
CA TRP A 189 -28.21 -9.23 -19.62
C TRP A 189 -27.88 -8.59 -20.97
N THR A 190 -27.64 -9.42 -21.99
CA THR A 190 -27.23 -8.98 -23.33
C THR A 190 -28.25 -8.10 -24.05
N ASP A 191 -29.51 -8.13 -23.61
CA ASP A 191 -30.61 -7.26 -24.07
C ASP A 191 -30.72 -5.93 -23.29
N GLY A 192 -29.82 -5.71 -22.32
CA GLY A 192 -29.79 -4.53 -21.46
C GLY A 192 -30.71 -4.60 -20.23
N THR A 193 -31.44 -5.70 -20.03
CA THR A 193 -32.30 -5.88 -18.85
C THR A 193 -31.49 -6.31 -17.64
N ALA A 194 -31.83 -5.78 -16.47
CA ALA A 194 -31.26 -6.27 -15.21
C ALA A 194 -31.94 -7.60 -14.84
N LYS A 195 -31.13 -8.62 -14.57
CA LYS A 195 -31.59 -9.90 -14.04
C LYS A 195 -31.02 -10.09 -12.65
N LYS A 196 -31.79 -10.78 -11.81
CA LYS A 196 -31.36 -11.21 -10.48
C LYS A 196 -31.26 -12.72 -10.44
N CYS A 197 -30.14 -13.21 -9.94
CA CYS A 197 -29.92 -14.60 -9.64
C CYS A 197 -30.73 -14.96 -8.38
N ILE A 198 -31.63 -15.93 -8.47
CA ILE A 198 -32.43 -16.42 -7.34
C ILE A 198 -31.90 -17.72 -6.74
N GLN A 199 -30.94 -18.36 -7.42
CA GLN A 199 -30.26 -19.56 -6.98
C GLN A 199 -28.84 -19.61 -7.56
N ASP A 200 -27.85 -19.97 -6.73
CA ASP A 200 -26.48 -20.24 -7.16
C ASP A 200 -26.42 -21.03 -8.48
N THR A 201 -25.83 -20.43 -9.52
CA THR A 201 -25.79 -20.99 -10.87
C THR A 201 -24.60 -20.48 -11.67
N ASN A 202 -24.01 -21.38 -12.47
CA ASN A 202 -23.03 -21.06 -13.50
C ASN A 202 -23.64 -21.01 -14.91
N PHE A 203 -24.98 -21.15 -15.01
CA PHE A 203 -25.73 -21.13 -16.27
C PHE A 203 -26.41 -19.78 -16.48
N SER A 204 -26.47 -19.36 -17.73
CA SER A 204 -27.18 -18.16 -18.16
C SER A 204 -28.72 -18.28 -18.00
N PRO A 205 -29.48 -17.17 -18.07
CA PRO A 205 -30.94 -17.22 -18.13
C PRO A 205 -31.51 -18.03 -19.30
N GLU A 206 -30.77 -18.16 -20.41
CA GLU A 206 -31.19 -18.95 -21.57
C GLU A 206 -31.01 -20.46 -21.33
N GLU A 207 -29.94 -20.84 -20.64
CA GLU A 207 -29.64 -22.25 -20.32
C GLU A 207 -30.44 -22.76 -19.13
N TYR A 208 -30.66 -21.89 -18.12
CA TYR A 208 -31.35 -22.27 -16.89
C TYR A 208 -32.16 -21.11 -16.29
N SER A 209 -33.25 -20.74 -16.97
CA SER A 209 -34.14 -19.64 -16.59
C SER A 209 -34.71 -19.72 -15.18
N GLN A 210 -34.81 -20.90 -14.58
CA GLN A 210 -35.31 -21.08 -13.21
C GLN A 210 -34.41 -20.48 -12.14
N ALA A 211 -33.14 -20.18 -12.45
CA ALA A 211 -32.23 -19.50 -11.53
C ALA A 211 -32.28 -17.97 -11.64
N TRP A 212 -33.13 -17.40 -12.51
CA TRP A 212 -33.13 -15.98 -12.83
C TRP A 212 -34.53 -15.37 -12.81
N GLU A 213 -34.64 -14.13 -12.33
CA GLU A 213 -35.84 -13.30 -12.44
C GLU A 213 -35.49 -11.91 -13.00
N ASP A 214 -36.46 -11.24 -13.62
CA ASP A 214 -36.34 -9.83 -14.00
C ASP A 214 -36.32 -8.95 -12.74
N ALA A 215 -35.40 -7.98 -12.68
CA ALA A 215 -35.21 -7.08 -11.54
C ALA A 215 -36.08 -5.82 -11.59
#